data_AF-X1PK15-F1
#
_entry.id   AF-X1PK15-F1
#
_cell.length_a   1.000
_cell.length_b   1.000
_cell.length_c   1.000
_cell.angle_alpha   90.00
_cell.angle_beta   90.00
_cell.angle_gamma   90.00
#
_symmetry.space_group_name_H-M   'P 1'
#
loop_
_entity.id
_entity.type
_entity.pdbx_description
1 polymer ?
#
loop_
_entity_poly.entity_id
_entity_poly.type
_entity_poly.pdbx_seq_one_letter_code
_entity_poly.pdbx_strand_id
1 'polypeptide(L)'
;ASLMLRKLGSYPRQNGLAVALRELGRIERTLFTLDWLQDLELRRRSHAGLNKGEARNALARSVFFYRLGEIRDRSFEQQRYRASGLNVVTAAIVLWNTVYLERVVQAMHARGTAVDAGLLPYLSPLGWEHINLTGDYVWRKSHKLQEGKFRPLRPLPEMG
;
A
#
# COMPACT_ATOMS: atom_id res chain seq x y z
N ALA A 1 6.38 26.30 -1.15
CA ALA A 1 6.55 25.57 -2.43
C ALA A 1 5.69 26.12 -3.60
N SER A 2 4.44 26.57 -3.38
CA SER A 2 3.47 26.88 -4.46
C SER A 2 3.80 28.13 -5.32
N LEU A 3 4.47 29.16 -4.77
CA LEU A 3 4.75 30.41 -5.50
C LEU A 3 5.81 30.24 -6.61
N MET A 4 6.87 29.46 -6.34
CA MET A 4 7.95 29.19 -7.30
C MET A 4 7.45 28.34 -8.47
N LEU A 5 6.66 27.30 -8.21
CA LEU A 5 6.07 26.45 -9.24
C LEU A 5 5.09 27.23 -10.13
N ARG A 6 4.29 28.14 -9.55
CA ARG A 6 3.37 29.00 -10.29
C ARG A 6 4.10 30.00 -11.19
N LYS A 7 5.22 30.57 -10.71
CA LYS A 7 6.06 31.49 -11.48
C LYS A 7 6.86 30.77 -12.57
N LEU A 8 7.25 29.52 -12.36
CA LEU A 8 7.91 28.69 -13.39
C LEU A 8 6.92 28.26 -14.50
N GLY A 9 5.66 27.99 -14.15
CA GLY A 9 4.60 27.65 -15.11
C GLY A 9 4.02 28.83 -15.89
N SER A 10 4.27 30.08 -15.47
CA SER A 10 3.77 31.28 -16.13
C SER A 10 4.64 31.78 -17.29
N TYR A 11 5.81 31.18 -17.52
CA TYR A 11 6.67 31.54 -18.65
C TYR A 11 6.39 30.64 -19.87
N PRO A 12 6.55 31.13 -21.12
CA PRO A 12 6.39 30.32 -22.31
C PRO A 12 7.30 29.09 -22.24
N ARG A 13 6.89 27.98 -22.87
CA ARG A 13 7.51 26.65 -22.84
C ARG A 13 9.00 26.57 -23.25
N GLN A 14 9.68 27.70 -23.51
CA GLN A 14 11.07 27.85 -23.92
C GLN A 14 11.89 28.79 -23.00
N ASN A 15 11.54 28.93 -21.72
CA ASN A 15 12.36 29.68 -20.76
C ASN A 15 13.66 28.93 -20.44
N GLY A 16 14.82 29.55 -20.68
CA GLY A 16 16.15 28.98 -20.40
C GLY A 16 16.35 28.53 -18.94
N LEU A 17 15.67 29.16 -17.99
CA LEU A 17 15.66 28.72 -16.59
C LEU A 17 14.98 27.35 -16.41
N ALA A 18 13.87 27.12 -17.10
CA ALA A 18 13.16 25.83 -17.04
C ALA A 18 13.98 24.72 -17.71
N VAL A 19 14.75 25.06 -18.75
CA VAL A 19 15.71 24.14 -19.39
C VAL A 19 16.85 23.82 -18.42
N ALA A 20 17.47 24.84 -17.80
CA ALA A 20 18.55 24.65 -16.84
C ALA A 20 18.12 23.79 -15.63
N LEU A 21 16.94 24.04 -15.06
CA LEU A 21 16.37 23.22 -13.98
C LEU A 21 16.09 21.78 -14.42
N ARG A 22 15.68 21.56 -15.67
CA ARG A 22 15.47 20.22 -16.22
C ARG A 22 16.79 19.47 -16.39
N GLU A 23 17.83 20.13 -16.90
CA GLU A 23 19.17 19.53 -17.02
C GLU A 23 19.77 19.24 -15.65
N LEU A 24 19.62 20.14 -14.67
CA LEU A 24 20.01 19.88 -13.28
C LEU A 24 19.31 18.62 -12.74
N GLY A 25 18.00 18.51 -12.94
CA GLY A 25 17.26 17.30 -12.54
C GLY A 25 17.68 16.02 -13.28
N ARG A 26 18.20 16.13 -14.51
CA ARG A 26 18.79 14.99 -15.23
C ARG A 26 20.14 14.57 -14.64
N ILE A 27 20.99 15.53 -14.29
CA ILE A 27 22.28 15.26 -13.63
C ILE A 27 22.05 14.54 -12.30
N GLU A 28 21.17 15.06 -11.44
CA GLU A 28 20.80 14.43 -10.17
C GLU A 28 20.28 12.99 -10.36
N ARG A 29 19.45 12.77 -11.38
CA ARG A 29 18.93 11.42 -11.71
C ARG A 29 20.03 10.47 -12.17
N THR A 30 20.97 10.96 -12.98
CA THR A 30 22.11 10.15 -13.45
C THR A 30 23.02 9.81 -12.29
N LEU A 31 23.39 10.77 -11.44
CA LEU A 31 24.19 10.54 -10.23
C LEU A 31 23.52 9.51 -9.32
N PHE A 32 22.23 9.70 -9.02
CA PHE A 32 21.47 8.72 -8.23
C PHE A 32 21.46 7.32 -8.87
N THR A 33 21.35 7.22 -10.20
CA THR A 33 21.35 5.94 -10.91
C THR A 33 22.72 5.26 -10.83
N LEU A 34 23.81 6.03 -10.94
CA LEU A 34 25.17 5.53 -10.77
C LEU A 34 25.40 5.04 -9.33
N ASP A 35 25.00 5.84 -8.33
CA ASP A 35 25.06 5.46 -6.92
C ASP A 35 24.26 4.18 -6.66
N TRP A 36 23.04 4.09 -7.20
CA TRP A 36 22.17 2.91 -7.08
C TRP A 36 22.76 1.66 -7.76
N LEU A 37 23.52 1.82 -8.84
CA LEU A 37 24.22 0.72 -9.51
C LEU A 37 25.42 0.21 -8.69
N GLN A 38 26.08 1.08 -7.94
CA GLN A 38 27.29 0.76 -7.18
C GLN A 38 27.02 0.36 -5.73
N ASP A 39 25.98 0.90 -5.08
CA ASP A 39 25.65 0.66 -3.68
C ASP A 39 24.49 -0.33 -3.51
N LEU A 40 24.80 -1.50 -2.94
CA LEU A 40 23.82 -2.54 -2.63
C LEU A 40 22.85 -2.14 -1.51
N GLU A 41 23.28 -1.36 -0.51
CA GLU A 41 22.41 -0.92 0.57
C GLU A 41 21.41 0.13 0.11
N LEU A 42 21.86 1.10 -0.70
CA LEU A 42 20.96 2.05 -1.37
C LEU A 42 19.93 1.29 -2.20
N ARG A 43 20.37 0.32 -3.02
CA ARG A 43 19.46 -0.52 -3.82
C ARG A 43 18.44 -1.25 -2.97
N ARG A 44 18.87 -1.94 -1.90
CA ARG A 44 17.99 -2.68 -0.99
C ARG A 44 16.94 -1.77 -0.35
N ARG A 45 17.35 -0.60 0.16
CA ARG A 45 16.42 0.37 0.76
C ARG A 45 15.42 0.91 -0.25
N SER A 46 15.89 1.29 -1.45
CA SER A 46 15.03 1.75 -2.53
C SER A 46 14.02 0.69 -2.96
N HIS A 47 14.45 -0.56 -3.17
CA HIS A 47 13.54 -1.66 -3.50
C HIS A 47 12.53 -1.95 -2.39
N ALA A 48 12.94 -1.94 -1.12
CA ALA A 48 12.01 -2.13 -0.01
C ALA A 48 10.92 -1.04 0.01
N GLY A 49 11.28 0.21 -0.28
CA GLY A 49 10.32 1.31 -0.42
C GLY A 49 9.39 1.13 -1.62
N LEU A 50 9.94 0.75 -2.78
CA LEU A 50 9.17 0.49 -4.00
C LEU A 50 8.20 -0.67 -3.83
N ASN A 51 8.65 -1.80 -3.27
CA ASN A 51 7.82 -2.98 -3.03
C ASN A 51 6.63 -2.64 -2.11
N LYS A 52 6.86 -1.84 -1.05
CA LYS A 52 5.77 -1.36 -0.18
C LYS A 52 4.76 -0.50 -0.95
N GLY A 53 5.25 0.42 -1.78
CA GLY A 53 4.40 1.29 -2.61
C GLY A 53 3.60 0.50 -3.64
N GLU A 54 4.24 -0.44 -4.33
CA GLU A 54 3.62 -1.31 -5.32
C GLU A 54 2.58 -2.23 -4.69
N ALA A 55 2.88 -2.87 -3.56
CA ALA A 55 1.93 -3.72 -2.84
C ALA A 55 0.71 -2.91 -2.35
N ARG A 56 0.91 -1.69 -1.84
CA ARG A 56 -0.19 -0.79 -1.48
C ARG A 56 -1.03 -0.40 -2.69
N ASN A 57 -0.39 -0.10 -3.82
CA ASN A 57 -1.10 0.24 -5.06
C ASN A 57 -1.86 -0.96 -5.62
N ALA A 58 -1.30 -2.17 -5.52
CA ALA A 58 -1.97 -3.40 -5.93
C ALA A 58 -3.21 -3.69 -5.06
N LEU A 59 -3.11 -3.52 -3.74
CA LEU A 59 -4.25 -3.56 -2.83
C LEU A 59 -5.31 -2.49 -3.18
N ALA A 60 -4.89 -1.24 -3.40
CA ALA A 60 -5.83 -0.18 -3.75
C ALA A 60 -6.55 -0.48 -5.08
N ARG A 61 -5.86 -1.06 -6.07
CA ARG A 61 -6.48 -1.51 -7.33
C ARG A 61 -7.47 -2.65 -7.12
N SER A 62 -7.17 -3.62 -6.26
CA SER A 62 -8.08 -4.75 -5.99
C SER A 62 -9.32 -4.30 -5.22
N VAL A 63 -9.21 -3.32 -4.32
CA VAL A 63 -10.36 -2.72 -3.62
C VAL A 63 -11.21 -1.86 -4.57
N PHE A 64 -10.58 -1.15 -5.52
CA PHE A 64 -11.28 -0.26 -6.44
C PHE A 64 -11.99 -0.99 -7.62
N PHE A 65 -12.17 -2.31 -7.56
CA PHE A 65 -12.48 -3.17 -8.70
C PHE A 65 -13.84 -2.97 -9.43
N TYR A 66 -14.61 -1.91 -9.16
CA TYR A 66 -15.74 -1.52 -10.02
C TYR A 66 -15.33 -0.43 -11.03
N ARG A 67 -15.34 -0.82 -12.33
CA ARG A 67 -15.10 -0.01 -13.55
C ARG A 67 -13.66 0.13 -14.09
N LEU A 68 -12.81 -0.90 -14.03
CA LEU A 68 -11.57 -0.94 -14.86
C LEU A 68 -10.64 0.30 -14.72
N GLY A 69 -10.67 1.02 -13.59
CA GLY A 69 -9.85 2.22 -13.41
C GLY A 69 -10.33 3.48 -14.17
N GLU A 70 -11.49 3.46 -14.84
CA GLU A 70 -12.03 4.65 -15.52
C GLU A 70 -12.83 5.54 -14.55
N ILE A 71 -12.24 6.68 -14.20
CA ILE A 71 -12.92 7.77 -13.49
C ILE A 71 -13.81 8.51 -14.49
N ARG A 72 -15.02 8.01 -14.71
CA ARG A 72 -16.07 8.66 -15.52
C ARG A 72 -17.00 9.58 -14.70
N ASP A 73 -16.49 10.18 -13.63
CA ASP A 73 -17.25 11.22 -12.91
C ASP A 73 -16.81 12.60 -13.36
N ARG A 74 -17.80 13.42 -13.71
CA ARG A 74 -17.63 14.75 -14.29
C ARG A 74 -17.18 15.82 -13.27
N SER A 75 -17.13 15.54 -11.96
CA SER A 75 -16.76 16.52 -10.93
C SER A 75 -15.57 16.12 -10.06
N PHE A 76 -14.71 17.10 -9.75
CA PHE A 76 -13.53 16.94 -8.88
C PHE A 76 -13.89 16.46 -7.47
N GLU A 77 -15.04 16.87 -6.94
CA GLU A 77 -15.51 16.42 -5.63
C GLU A 77 -15.78 14.92 -5.58
N GLN A 78 -16.44 14.36 -6.60
CA GLN A 78 -16.73 12.92 -6.65
C GLN A 78 -15.44 12.08 -6.74
N GLN A 79 -14.42 12.58 -7.43
CA GLN A 79 -13.09 11.96 -7.45
C GLN A 79 -12.44 11.98 -6.06
N ARG A 80 -12.54 13.10 -5.35
CA ARG A 80 -12.01 13.25 -3.98
C ARG A 80 -12.70 12.33 -2.98
N TYR A 81 -14.03 12.23 -3.02
CA TYR A 81 -14.77 11.31 -2.14
C TYR A 81 -14.38 9.85 -2.38
N ARG A 82 -14.24 9.44 -3.65
CA ARG A 82 -13.79 8.08 -3.98
C ARG A 82 -12.34 7.80 -3.57
N ALA A 83 -11.43 8.73 -3.81
CA ALA A 83 -10.04 8.59 -3.37
C ALA A 83 -9.94 8.50 -1.84
N SER A 84 -10.73 9.30 -1.12
CA SER A 84 -10.81 9.26 0.34
C SER A 84 -11.38 7.92 0.83
N GLY A 85 -12.52 7.48 0.27
CA GLY A 85 -13.14 6.20 0.61
C GLY A 85 -12.21 5.01 0.33
N LEU A 86 -11.53 5.01 -0.82
CA LEU A 86 -10.54 3.98 -1.15
C LEU A 86 -9.40 3.94 -0.13
N ASN A 87 -8.89 5.11 0.29
CA ASN A 87 -7.86 5.17 1.32
C ASN A 87 -8.36 4.63 2.67
N VAL A 88 -9.59 4.96 3.07
CA VAL A 88 -10.20 4.45 4.30
C VAL A 88 -10.33 2.92 4.26
N VAL A 89 -10.87 2.36 3.18
CA VAL A 89 -11.04 0.90 3.05
C VAL A 89 -9.68 0.19 3.01
N THR A 90 -8.72 0.74 2.27
CA THR A 90 -7.35 0.21 2.21
C THR A 90 -6.70 0.22 3.60
N ALA A 91 -6.84 1.32 4.35
CA ALA A 91 -6.31 1.42 5.71
C ALA A 91 -7.01 0.44 6.67
N ALA A 92 -8.32 0.24 6.54
CA ALA A 92 -9.07 -0.72 7.34
C ALA A 92 -8.61 -2.17 7.08
N ILE A 93 -8.34 -2.54 5.82
CA ILE A 93 -7.77 -3.85 5.47
C ILE A 93 -6.37 -4.02 6.09
N VAL A 94 -5.51 -3.01 5.96
CA VAL A 94 -4.16 -3.06 6.55
C VAL A 94 -4.23 -3.21 8.06
N LEU A 95 -5.10 -2.45 8.73
CA LEU A 95 -5.30 -2.55 10.17
C LEU A 95 -5.79 -3.94 10.57
N TRP A 96 -6.78 -4.48 9.86
CA TRP A 96 -7.29 -5.83 10.09
C TRP A 96 -6.17 -6.87 9.95
N ASN A 97 -5.38 -6.80 8.88
CA ASN A 97 -4.27 -7.73 8.67
C ASN A 97 -3.21 -7.63 9.76
N THR A 98 -2.81 -6.42 10.17
CA THR A 98 -1.85 -6.22 11.27
C THR A 98 -2.32 -6.89 12.56
N VAL A 99 -3.57 -6.65 12.95
CA VAL A 99 -4.16 -7.24 14.17
C VAL A 99 -4.23 -8.76 14.08
N TYR A 100 -4.63 -9.33 12.94
CA TYR A 100 -4.74 -10.79 12.81
C TYR A 100 -3.39 -11.47 12.66
N LEU A 101 -2.39 -10.84 12.02
CA LEU A 101 -1.02 -11.36 11.97
C LEU A 101 -0.44 -11.49 13.38
N GLU A 102 -0.60 -10.47 14.22
CA GLU A 102 -0.18 -10.53 15.63
C GLU A 102 -0.84 -11.70 16.36
N ARG A 103 -2.16 -11.87 16.19
CA ARG A 103 -2.91 -12.95 16.84
C ARG A 103 -2.50 -14.33 16.33
N VAL A 104 -2.18 -14.47 15.05
CA VAL A 104 -1.66 -15.72 14.48
C VAL A 104 -0.30 -16.06 15.10
N VAL A 105 0.61 -15.08 15.17
CA VAL A 105 1.93 -15.27 15.79
C VAL A 105 1.79 -15.68 17.27
N GLN A 106 0.94 -15.00 18.03
CA GLN A 106 0.66 -15.36 19.43
C GLN A 106 0.07 -16.77 19.57
N ALA A 107 -0.87 -17.16 18.70
CA ALA A 107 -1.47 -18.48 18.71
C ALA A 107 -0.46 -19.58 18.35
N MET A 108 0.47 -19.32 17.42
CA MET A 108 1.55 -20.24 17.06
C MET A 108 2.52 -20.43 18.23
N HIS A 109 2.93 -19.35 18.91
CA HIS A 109 3.75 -19.43 20.11
C HIS A 109 3.07 -20.22 21.23
N ALA A 110 1.78 -19.99 21.49
CA ALA A 110 1.03 -20.71 22.52
C ALA A 110 0.89 -22.22 22.23
N ARG A 111 0.96 -22.62 20.96
CA ARG A 111 0.94 -24.03 20.52
C ARG A 111 2.32 -24.69 20.51
N GLY A 112 3.38 -23.96 20.87
CA GLY A 112 4.76 -24.45 20.81
C GLY A 112 5.33 -24.54 19.39
N THR A 113 4.68 -23.92 18.39
CA THR A 113 5.24 -23.84 17.04
C THR A 113 6.38 -22.81 17.03
N ALA A 114 7.56 -23.22 16.61
CA ALA A 114 8.71 -22.33 16.48
C ALA A 114 8.45 -21.33 15.34
N VAL A 115 8.16 -20.07 15.71
CA VAL A 115 8.14 -18.93 14.78
C VAL A 115 9.50 -18.26 14.88
N ASP A 116 10.23 -18.20 13.76
CA ASP A 116 11.48 -17.45 13.69
C ASP A 116 11.21 -15.95 13.85
N ALA A 117 11.63 -15.38 14.97
CA ALA A 117 11.49 -13.96 15.26
C ALA A 117 12.22 -13.08 14.23
N GLY A 118 13.28 -13.60 13.59
CA GLY A 118 14.00 -12.93 12.52
C GLY A 118 13.18 -12.73 11.25
N LEU A 119 12.10 -13.50 11.05
CA LEU A 119 11.20 -13.36 9.90
C LEU A 119 10.08 -12.34 10.11
N LEU A 120 9.73 -12.03 11.36
CA LEU A 120 8.64 -11.09 11.68
C LEU A 120 8.79 -9.71 11.02
N PRO A 121 9.99 -9.10 10.93
CA PRO A 121 10.18 -7.81 10.24
C PRO A 121 9.83 -7.84 8.75
N TYR A 122 9.77 -9.03 8.14
CA TYR A 122 9.48 -9.22 6.72
C TYR A 122 8.00 -9.50 6.45
N LEU A 123 7.17 -9.61 7.50
CA LEU A 123 5.72 -9.74 7.34
C LEU A 123 5.12 -8.45 6.77
N SER A 124 4.26 -8.61 5.77
CA SER A 124 3.54 -7.50 5.15
C SER A 124 2.05 -7.59 5.48
N PRO A 125 1.44 -6.55 6.09
CA PRO A 125 0.00 -6.48 6.30
C PRO A 125 -0.75 -6.11 5.02
N LEU A 126 -0.06 -6.00 3.89
CA LEU A 126 -0.66 -5.59 2.62
C LEU A 126 -1.25 -6.75 1.83
N GLY A 127 -1.11 -8.02 2.22
CA GLY A 127 -1.73 -9.15 1.50
C GLY A 127 -3.27 -9.10 1.56
N TRP A 128 -3.97 -9.46 0.47
CA TRP A 128 -5.45 -9.43 0.41
C TRP A 128 -6.10 -10.68 -0.17
N GLU A 129 -5.32 -11.69 -0.58
CA GLU A 129 -5.86 -12.90 -1.21
C GLU A 129 -6.81 -13.68 -0.30
N HIS A 130 -6.67 -13.53 1.02
CA HIS A 130 -7.57 -14.14 2.01
C HIS A 130 -8.88 -13.37 2.23
N ILE A 131 -9.02 -12.18 1.63
CA ILE A 131 -10.18 -11.29 1.79
C ILE A 131 -11.04 -11.39 0.54
N ASN A 132 -12.32 -11.74 0.72
CA ASN A 132 -13.25 -11.70 -0.38
C ASN A 132 -13.68 -10.25 -0.66
N LEU A 133 -13.16 -9.68 -1.76
CA LEU A 133 -13.48 -8.31 -2.20
C LEU A 133 -14.68 -8.26 -3.15
N THR A 134 -15.10 -9.40 -3.71
CA THR A 134 -16.16 -9.51 -4.74
C THR A 134 -17.14 -10.65 -4.46
N GLY A 135 -18.39 -10.50 -4.90
CA GLY A 135 -19.42 -11.53 -4.74
C GLY A 135 -20.40 -11.25 -3.59
N ASP A 136 -21.14 -12.28 -3.20
CA ASP A 136 -22.28 -12.11 -2.29
C ASP A 136 -21.86 -12.10 -0.81
N TYR A 137 -22.27 -11.05 -0.11
CA TYR A 137 -22.03 -10.89 1.31
C TYR A 137 -23.26 -11.32 2.12
N VAL A 138 -23.20 -12.53 2.70
CA VAL A 138 -24.27 -13.03 3.56
C VAL A 138 -24.06 -12.53 4.99
N TRP A 139 -24.81 -11.49 5.38
CA TRP A 139 -24.81 -10.96 6.74
C TRP A 139 -25.81 -11.72 7.62
N ARG A 140 -25.34 -12.71 8.38
CA ARG A 140 -26.19 -13.38 9.38
C ARG A 140 -26.36 -12.46 10.60
N LYS A 141 -27.58 -11.97 10.84
CA LYS A 141 -27.91 -11.04 11.94
C LYS A 141 -27.58 -11.56 13.36
N SER A 142 -27.36 -12.87 13.52
CA SER A 142 -27.12 -13.53 14.82
C SER A 142 -25.65 -13.52 15.29
N HIS A 143 -24.72 -12.98 14.51
CA HIS A 143 -23.28 -13.06 14.82
C HIS A 143 -22.63 -11.67 14.91
N LYS A 144 -23.19 -10.79 15.73
CA LYS A 144 -22.45 -9.59 16.16
C LYS A 144 -21.31 -10.07 17.07
N LEU A 145 -20.06 -9.82 16.68
CA LEU A 145 -18.94 -9.98 17.60
C LEU A 145 -19.15 -9.01 18.77
N GLN A 146 -19.01 -9.51 20.00
CA GLN A 146 -18.99 -8.64 21.16
C GLN A 146 -17.78 -7.71 21.10
N GLU A 147 -17.86 -6.58 21.77
CA GLU A 147 -16.78 -5.60 21.81
C GLU A 147 -15.48 -6.25 22.33
N GLY A 148 -14.36 -5.95 21.67
CA GLY A 148 -13.06 -6.56 21.97
C GLY A 148 -12.93 -8.04 21.60
N LYS A 149 -13.97 -8.69 21.05
CA LYS A 149 -13.87 -10.04 20.49
C LYS A 149 -13.46 -9.96 19.03
N PHE A 150 -12.66 -10.94 18.63
CA PHE A 150 -12.19 -11.10 17.26
C PHE A 150 -12.75 -12.38 16.65
N ARG A 151 -12.73 -12.47 15.32
CA ARG A 151 -13.09 -13.70 14.62
C ARG A 151 -12.09 -14.79 14.99
N PRO A 152 -12.54 -16.06 15.09
CA PRO A 152 -11.65 -17.18 15.29
C PRO A 152 -10.66 -17.27 14.12
N LEU A 153 -9.43 -17.67 14.43
CA LEU A 153 -8.44 -18.00 13.40
C LEU A 153 -8.91 -19.25 12.64
N ARG A 154 -8.56 -19.33 11.35
CA ARG A 154 -8.76 -20.58 10.60
C ARG A 154 -7.85 -21.66 11.21
N PRO A 155 -8.30 -22.92 11.29
CA PRO A 155 -7.43 -24.01 11.69
C PRO A 155 -6.22 -24.06 10.76
N LEU A 156 -5.03 -24.22 11.33
CA LEU A 156 -3.81 -24.45 10.56
C LEU A 156 -3.96 -25.81 9.85
N PRO A 157 -3.57 -25.92 8.56
CA PRO A 157 -3.48 -27.23 7.93
C PRO A 157 -2.52 -28.10 8.75
N GLU A 158 -2.92 -29.35 9.03
CA GLU A 158 -2.03 -30.32 9.66
C GLU A 158 -0.84 -30.55 8.74
N MET A 159 0.36 -30.15 9.18
CA MET A 159 1.59 -30.47 8.46
C MET A 159 1.85 -31.97 8.66
N GLY A 160 1.47 -32.77 7.67
CA GLY A 160 1.89 -34.17 7.52
C GLY A 160 3.29 -34.27 6.95
#